data_AF-V4T6F1-F1
#
_entry.id   AF-V4T6F1-F1
#
_cell.length_a   1.000
_cell.length_b   1.000
_cell.length_c   1.000
_cell.angle_alpha   90.00
_cell.angle_beta   90.00
_cell.angle_gamma   90.00
#
_symmetry.space_group_name_H-M   'P 1'
#
loop_
_entity.id
_entity.type
_entity.pdbx_description
1 polymer ?
#
loop_
_entity_poly.entity_id
_entity_poly.type
_entity_poly.pdbx_seq_one_letter_code
_entity_poly.pdbx_strand_id
1 'polypeptide(L)'
;MLSVGFYLPFNNIKPQKPICQMASSPPAAAAPTSFSFKNLTQTFTVDVQRAENRPLNVPLIAPFTIATSRLDQVENVAIRIELSNGCVGWGEAPVLPHVTAEDQQTAMVKASEACEVLKESPAMALGSVFGVVAGLLPGHQFASVRAAVEMALIDAVAKSVSMPLWRLFGGVSNTITTDITVKFLLQ
;
A
#
# COMPACT_ATOMS: atom_id res chain seq x y z
N MET A 1 42.99 -62.71 22.20
CA MET A 1 41.90 -62.14 23.04
C MET A 1 40.66 -62.10 22.16
N LEU A 2 39.89 -63.20 22.17
CA LEU A 2 38.51 -63.27 22.73
C LEU A 2 37.59 -62.27 22.01
N SER A 3 36.87 -62.68 20.96
CA SER A 3 35.54 -63.36 20.98
C SER A 3 34.49 -62.43 21.60
N VAL A 4 33.33 -62.11 21.01
CA VAL A 4 32.28 -62.95 20.39
C VAL A 4 31.42 -61.99 19.53
N GLY A 5 31.09 -62.20 18.24
CA GLY A 5 30.22 -63.24 17.66
C GLY A 5 28.74 -62.87 17.86
N PHE A 6 27.91 -62.66 16.84
CA PHE A 6 26.94 -63.63 16.24
C PHE A 6 25.88 -62.72 15.53
N TYR A 7 25.16 -63.02 14.44
CA TYR A 7 24.99 -64.18 13.57
C TYR A 7 24.28 -63.72 12.25
N LEU A 8 24.44 -64.53 11.22
CA LEU A 8 23.94 -64.50 9.83
C LEU A 8 22.44 -64.95 9.71
N PRO A 9 21.89 -65.38 8.54
CA PRO A 9 21.80 -64.84 7.16
C PRO A 9 20.35 -64.96 6.57
N PHE A 10 20.24 -64.96 5.22
CA PHE A 10 19.12 -65.37 4.32
C PHE A 10 18.16 -64.27 3.86
N ASN A 11 17.55 -64.28 2.67
CA ASN A 11 17.83 -64.78 1.31
C ASN A 11 16.68 -64.21 0.44
N ASN A 12 16.99 -63.77 -0.78
CA ASN A 12 16.19 -63.87 -2.01
C ASN A 12 14.64 -63.75 -1.97
N ILE A 13 14.07 -62.60 -2.37
CA ILE A 13 12.67 -62.48 -2.86
C ILE A 13 12.61 -61.46 -4.03
N LYS A 14 11.94 -61.86 -5.12
CA LYS A 14 11.73 -61.15 -6.42
C LYS A 14 11.03 -59.78 -6.30
N PRO A 15 11.17 -58.88 -7.29
CA PRO A 15 10.51 -57.57 -7.26
C PRO A 15 9.01 -57.68 -7.55
N GLN A 16 8.18 -57.21 -6.62
CA GLN A 16 6.75 -56.97 -6.84
C GLN A 16 6.52 -55.46 -7.01
N LYS A 17 5.83 -55.08 -8.08
CA LYS A 17 5.21 -53.75 -8.23
C LYS A 17 4.03 -53.62 -7.26
N PRO A 18 3.82 -52.43 -6.69
CA PRO A 18 2.48 -51.94 -6.47
C PRO A 18 2.21 -50.66 -7.26
N ILE A 19 1.05 -50.67 -7.92
CA ILE A 19 0.32 -49.54 -8.47
C ILE A 19 -0.31 -48.77 -7.29
N CYS A 20 -0.12 -47.45 -7.23
CA CYS A 20 -1.19 -46.44 -7.12
C CYS A 20 -0.59 -45.05 -6.95
N GLN A 21 -0.74 -44.20 -7.96
CA GLN A 21 -0.52 -42.76 -7.85
C GLN A 21 -1.65 -42.17 -7.00
N MET A 22 -1.32 -41.56 -5.86
CA MET A 22 -2.22 -40.64 -5.17
C MET A 22 -1.83 -39.22 -5.53
N ALA A 23 -2.62 -38.61 -6.41
CA ALA A 23 -2.62 -37.18 -6.63
C ALA A 23 -3.14 -36.51 -5.35
N SER A 24 -2.28 -35.78 -4.65
CA SER A 24 -2.70 -34.85 -3.60
C SER A 24 -3.35 -33.64 -4.27
N SER A 25 -4.68 -33.58 -4.24
CA SER A 25 -5.44 -32.40 -4.63
C SER A 25 -5.03 -31.20 -3.76
N PRO A 26 -4.80 -30.01 -4.35
CA PRO A 26 -4.58 -28.80 -3.56
C PRO A 26 -5.85 -28.47 -2.75
N PRO A 27 -5.72 -27.84 -1.57
CA PRO A 27 -6.88 -27.46 -0.77
C PRO A 27 -7.78 -26.55 -1.61
N ALA A 28 -9.08 -26.87 -1.60
CA ALA A 28 -10.10 -26.12 -2.30
C ALA A 28 -9.97 -24.63 -1.96
N ALA A 29 -9.78 -23.81 -2.99
CA ALA A 29 -9.75 -22.36 -2.88
C ALA A 29 -11.01 -21.91 -2.13
N ALA A 30 -10.81 -21.32 -0.95
CA ALA A 30 -11.88 -20.68 -0.21
C ALA A 30 -12.59 -19.68 -1.15
N ALA A 31 -13.91 -19.74 -1.19
CA ALA A 31 -14.75 -18.93 -2.06
C ALA A 31 -14.33 -17.45 -1.98
N PRO A 32 -14.31 -16.71 -3.10
CA PRO A 32 -13.96 -15.30 -3.08
C PRO A 32 -15.09 -14.58 -2.36
N THR A 33 -14.91 -14.26 -1.08
CA THR A 33 -15.68 -13.20 -0.44
C THR A 33 -15.36 -11.95 -1.23
N SER A 34 -16.29 -11.52 -2.09
CA SER A 34 -16.14 -10.33 -2.93
C SER A 34 -16.18 -9.09 -2.05
N PHE A 35 -15.09 -8.86 -1.33
CA PHE A 35 -14.88 -7.69 -0.51
C PHE A 35 -14.49 -6.55 -1.45
N SER A 36 -15.50 -5.88 -1.99
CA SER A 36 -15.28 -4.78 -2.94
C SER A 36 -14.93 -3.50 -2.18
N PHE A 37 -13.97 -2.72 -2.69
CA PHE A 37 -13.64 -1.40 -2.14
C PHE A 37 -14.89 -0.52 -1.97
N LYS A 38 -15.86 -0.62 -2.89
CA LYS A 38 -17.14 0.09 -2.82
C LYS A 38 -18.00 -0.31 -1.61
N ASN A 39 -18.01 -1.58 -1.23
CA ASN A 39 -18.69 -1.98 0.01
C ASN A 39 -17.95 -1.43 1.22
N LEU A 40 -16.62 -1.49 1.21
CA LEU A 40 -15.79 -1.01 2.32
C LEU A 40 -15.96 0.48 2.59
N THR A 41 -16.09 1.29 1.54
CA THR A 41 -16.35 2.74 1.70
C THR A 41 -17.70 3.03 2.37
N GLN A 42 -18.66 2.11 2.30
CA GLN A 42 -19.98 2.26 2.92
C GLN A 42 -20.05 1.66 4.33
N THR A 43 -19.29 0.59 4.60
CA THR A 43 -19.44 -0.22 5.81
C THR A 43 -18.34 0.00 6.85
N PHE A 44 -17.16 0.46 6.45
CA PHE A 44 -16.07 0.70 7.40
C PHE A 44 -16.21 2.07 8.05
N THR A 45 -16.41 2.07 9.36
CA THR A 45 -16.40 3.29 10.17
C THR A 45 -14.95 3.69 10.47
N VAL A 46 -14.58 4.87 10.00
CA VAL A 46 -13.31 5.54 10.28
C VAL A 46 -13.49 6.42 11.51
N ASP A 47 -12.58 6.28 12.45
CA ASP A 47 -12.46 7.10 13.65
C ASP A 47 -10.98 7.43 13.82
N VAL A 48 -10.62 8.69 13.64
CA VAL A 48 -9.22 9.14 13.54
C VAL A 48 -8.72 9.55 14.92
N GLN A 49 -7.73 8.81 15.42
CA GLN A 49 -7.10 9.11 16.70
C GLN A 49 -5.95 10.12 16.56
N ARG A 50 -5.18 10.03 15.46
CA ARG A 50 -4.08 10.95 15.16
C ARG A 50 -3.91 11.11 13.65
N ALA A 51 -3.63 12.33 13.23
CA ALA A 51 -3.30 12.67 11.84
C ALA A 51 -2.19 13.71 11.82
N GLU A 52 -1.15 13.50 11.02
CA GLU A 52 -0.02 14.42 10.98
C GLU A 52 0.64 14.41 9.61
N ASN A 53 1.26 15.52 9.26
CA ASN A 53 2.03 15.66 8.04
C ASN A 53 3.45 16.17 8.34
N ARG A 54 4.37 15.88 7.42
CA ARG A 54 5.75 16.39 7.48
C ARG A 54 6.36 16.53 6.08
N PRO A 55 7.36 17.40 5.92
CA PRO A 55 8.15 17.42 4.71
C PRO A 55 8.81 16.06 4.46
N LEU A 56 8.80 15.63 3.20
CA LEU A 56 9.48 14.44 2.70
C LEU A 56 10.46 14.87 1.62
N ASN A 57 11.65 15.28 2.08
CA ASN A 57 12.73 15.72 1.19
C ASN A 57 13.71 14.57 0.98
N VAL A 58 13.87 14.14 -0.28
CA VAL A 58 14.76 13.02 -0.62
C VAL A 58 15.65 13.44 -1.79
N PRO A 59 17.00 13.41 -1.62
CA PRO A 59 17.92 13.73 -2.69
C PRO A 59 17.87 12.66 -3.78
N LEU A 60 17.95 13.08 -5.04
CA LEU A 60 18.02 12.17 -6.18
C LEU A 60 19.47 11.72 -6.41
N ILE A 61 19.66 10.44 -6.76
CA ILE A 61 20.99 9.90 -7.11
C ILE A 61 21.60 10.67 -8.29
N ALA A 62 20.77 11.09 -9.23
CA ALA A 62 21.15 11.97 -10.31
C ALA A 62 20.01 12.96 -10.59
N PRO A 63 20.31 14.21 -10.95
CA PRO A 63 19.31 15.25 -11.20
C PRO A 63 18.27 14.79 -12.23
N PHE A 64 16.98 15.03 -11.96
CA PHE A 64 15.89 14.76 -12.89
C PHE A 64 15.55 16.03 -13.65
N THR A 65 15.77 16.03 -14.97
CA THR A 65 15.53 17.18 -15.82
C THR A 65 14.35 16.89 -16.75
N ILE A 66 13.38 17.80 -16.73
CA ILE A 66 12.30 17.91 -17.71
C ILE A 66 12.44 19.24 -18.46
N ALA A 67 11.65 19.45 -19.51
CA ALA A 67 11.74 20.65 -20.35
C ALA A 67 11.62 21.97 -19.56
N THR A 68 10.91 21.95 -18.43
CA THR A 68 10.61 23.14 -17.63
C THR A 68 11.38 23.24 -16.32
N SER A 69 12.09 22.19 -15.89
CA SER A 69 12.67 22.15 -14.55
C SER A 69 13.79 21.10 -14.39
N ARG A 70 14.70 21.36 -13.47
CA ARG A 70 15.75 20.43 -13.02
C ARG A 70 15.58 20.22 -11.52
N LEU A 71 15.42 18.98 -11.10
CA LEU A 71 15.27 18.58 -9.71
C LEU A 71 16.51 17.84 -9.24
N ASP A 72 17.13 18.32 -8.16
CA ASP A 72 18.18 17.59 -7.44
C ASP A 72 17.62 16.80 -6.24
N GLN A 73 16.45 17.19 -5.75
CA GLN A 73 15.69 16.51 -4.68
C GLN A 73 14.19 16.56 -4.98
N VAL A 74 13.45 15.62 -4.40
CA VAL A 74 11.98 15.75 -4.29
C VAL A 74 11.64 16.48 -3.00
N GLU A 75 10.57 17.29 -3.04
CA GLU A 75 10.09 18.11 -1.93
C GLU A 75 8.63 17.76 -1.63
N ASN A 76 8.38 16.49 -1.31
CA ASN A 76 7.03 15.95 -1.15
C ASN A 76 6.50 16.19 0.27
N VAL A 77 5.25 15.82 0.54
CA VAL A 77 4.67 15.81 1.88
C VAL A 77 4.23 14.40 2.24
N ALA A 78 4.72 13.89 3.37
CA ALA A 78 4.26 12.63 3.92
C ALA A 78 3.11 12.88 4.91
N ILE A 79 2.05 12.08 4.82
CA ILE A 79 0.88 12.13 5.68
C ILE A 79 0.73 10.79 6.39
N ARG A 80 0.55 10.83 7.71
CA ARG A 80 0.32 9.67 8.57
C ARG A 80 -1.03 9.82 9.25
N ILE A 81 -1.89 8.81 9.14
CA ILE A 81 -3.18 8.75 9.82
C ILE A 81 -3.24 7.47 10.64
N GLU A 82 -3.67 7.60 11.88
CA GLU A 82 -3.85 6.53 12.85
C GLU A 82 -5.30 6.50 13.30
N LEU A 83 -5.92 5.34 13.14
CA LEU A 83 -7.31 5.08 13.52
C LEU A 83 -7.39 4.66 14.99
N SER A 84 -8.56 4.77 15.61
CA SER A 84 -8.78 4.38 17.01
C SER A 84 -8.59 2.89 17.29
N ASN A 85 -8.60 2.05 16.25
CA ASN A 85 -8.22 0.64 16.35
C ASN A 85 -6.69 0.38 16.31
N GLY A 86 -5.88 1.44 16.30
CA GLY A 86 -4.42 1.41 16.28
C GLY A 86 -3.79 1.19 14.89
N CYS A 87 -4.57 1.04 13.83
CA CYS A 87 -4.03 0.88 12.48
C CYS A 87 -3.54 2.21 11.91
N VAL A 88 -2.35 2.17 11.31
CA VAL A 88 -1.66 3.35 10.79
C VAL A 88 -1.50 3.25 9.28
N GLY A 89 -1.98 4.26 8.57
CA GLY A 89 -1.83 4.41 7.14
C GLY A 89 -0.95 5.59 6.74
N TRP A 90 -0.35 5.47 5.57
CA TRP A 90 0.55 6.47 4.99
C TRP A 90 0.09 6.89 3.60
N GLY A 91 0.27 8.18 3.32
CA GLY A 91 0.08 8.76 2.01
C GLY A 91 1.16 9.79 1.72
N GLU A 92 1.36 10.08 0.44
CA GLU A 92 2.38 10.98 -0.06
C GLU A 92 1.76 11.96 -1.05
N ALA A 93 1.95 13.25 -0.82
CA ALA A 93 1.61 14.29 -1.78
C ALA A 93 2.89 14.64 -2.55
N PRO A 94 3.01 14.21 -3.82
CA PRO A 94 4.10 14.65 -4.66
C PRO A 94 3.93 16.12 -5.01
N VAL A 95 5.02 16.90 -4.92
CA VAL A 95 5.01 18.32 -5.24
C VAL A 95 6.06 18.59 -6.31
N LEU A 96 5.62 19.19 -7.41
CA LEU A 96 6.46 19.62 -8.51
C LEU A 96 5.84 20.88 -9.13
N PRO A 97 6.17 22.10 -8.68
CA PRO A 97 5.41 23.32 -9.00
C PRO A 97 5.21 23.64 -10.50
N HIS A 98 6.00 23.03 -11.39
CA HIS A 98 5.84 23.15 -12.84
C HIS A 98 4.79 22.18 -13.43
N VAL A 99 4.25 21.28 -12.60
CA VAL A 99 3.31 20.21 -12.96
C VAL A 99 2.12 20.20 -12.01
N THR A 100 2.37 20.30 -10.70
CA THR A 100 1.35 20.47 -9.66
C THR A 100 0.99 21.95 -9.50
N ALA A 101 -0.25 22.23 -9.11
CA ALA A 101 -0.70 23.59 -8.86
C ALA A 101 -0.16 24.16 -7.52
N GLU A 102 0.27 23.29 -6.61
CA GLU A 102 0.81 23.65 -5.30
C GLU A 102 2.35 23.53 -5.24
N ASP A 103 2.94 24.32 -4.34
CA ASP A 103 4.30 24.13 -3.82
C ASP A 103 4.28 23.38 -2.47
N GLN A 104 5.46 23.05 -1.93
CA GLN A 104 5.55 22.20 -0.73
C GLN A 104 4.96 22.90 0.49
N GLN A 105 5.13 24.22 0.58
CA GLN A 105 4.58 25.02 1.67
C GLN A 105 3.05 24.99 1.66
N THR A 106 2.44 25.20 0.50
CA THR A 106 0.99 25.14 0.33
C THR A 106 0.47 23.73 0.60
N ALA A 107 1.16 22.70 0.10
CA ALA A 107 0.82 21.30 0.36
C ALA A 107 0.87 20.98 1.87
N MET A 108 1.88 21.47 2.59
CA MET A 108 2.03 21.31 4.03
C MET A 108 0.89 21.97 4.80
N VAL A 109 0.53 23.20 4.46
CA VAL A 109 -0.59 23.91 5.10
C VAL A 109 -1.91 23.17 4.86
N LYS A 110 -2.19 22.80 3.61
CA LYS A 110 -3.43 22.10 3.26
C LYS A 110 -3.52 20.68 3.83
N ALA A 111 -2.40 19.97 3.92
CA ALA A 111 -2.35 18.69 4.60
C ALA A 111 -2.58 18.85 6.11
N SER A 112 -2.06 19.91 6.74
CA SER A 112 -2.30 20.20 8.16
C SER A 112 -3.79 20.51 8.42
N GLU A 113 -4.40 21.38 7.62
CA GLU A 113 -5.85 21.68 7.69
C GLU A 113 -6.68 20.39 7.56
N ALA A 114 -6.34 19.51 6.61
CA ALA A 114 -7.03 18.23 6.46
C ALA A 114 -6.82 17.30 7.65
N CYS A 115 -5.61 17.23 8.22
CA CYS A 115 -5.34 16.43 9.40
C CYS A 115 -6.10 16.94 10.63
N GLU A 116 -6.26 18.25 10.80
CA GLU A 116 -7.03 18.86 11.89
C GLU A 116 -8.52 18.51 11.77
N VAL A 117 -9.12 18.75 10.59
CA VAL A 117 -10.52 18.41 10.34
C VAL A 117 -10.79 16.92 10.57
N LEU A 118 -9.88 16.04 10.13
CA LEU A 118 -10.04 14.59 10.33
C LEU A 118 -10.00 14.19 11.80
N LYS A 119 -9.14 14.82 12.63
CA LYS A 119 -9.09 14.57 14.08
C LYS A 119 -10.34 15.03 14.82
N GLU A 120 -10.93 16.14 14.39
CA GLU A 120 -12.12 16.72 15.02
C GLU A 120 -13.43 16.10 14.50
N SER A 121 -13.35 15.37 13.39
CA SER A 121 -14.50 14.71 12.78
C SER A 121 -15.00 13.54 13.64
N PRO A 122 -16.32 13.37 13.80
CA PRO A 122 -16.87 12.20 14.46
C PRO A 122 -16.64 10.94 13.62
N ALA A 123 -16.67 9.79 14.27
CA ALA A 123 -16.60 8.50 13.60
C ALA A 123 -17.68 8.39 12.50
N MET A 124 -17.28 8.09 11.27
CA MET A 124 -18.18 8.04 10.11
C MET A 124 -17.70 7.02 9.06
N ALA A 125 -18.56 6.66 8.12
CA ALA A 125 -18.18 5.75 7.03
C ALA A 125 -17.03 6.34 6.20
N LEU A 126 -16.09 5.50 5.74
CA LEU A 126 -14.93 5.91 4.93
C LEU A 126 -15.33 6.78 3.72
N GLY A 127 -16.42 6.45 3.04
CA GLY A 127 -16.95 7.23 1.91
C GLY A 127 -17.44 8.62 2.30
N SER A 128 -17.98 8.79 3.52
CA SER A 128 -18.32 10.11 4.07
C SER A 128 -17.07 10.92 4.37
N VAL A 129 -16.01 10.28 4.89
CA VAL A 129 -14.70 10.93 5.10
C VAL A 129 -14.15 11.46 3.77
N PHE A 130 -14.23 10.68 2.68
CA PHE A 130 -13.83 11.18 1.36
C PHE A 130 -14.64 12.40 0.92
N GLY A 131 -15.94 12.45 1.23
CA GLY A 131 -16.76 13.64 1.00
C GLY A 131 -16.27 14.87 1.76
N VAL A 132 -15.88 14.71 3.04
CA VAL A 132 -15.30 15.78 3.87
C VAL A 132 -13.96 16.26 3.27
N VAL A 133 -13.06 15.32 2.95
CA VAL A 133 -11.75 15.65 2.36
C VAL A 133 -11.92 16.34 1.01
N ALA A 134 -12.84 15.88 0.15
CA ALA A 134 -13.11 16.49 -1.14
C ALA A 134 -13.71 17.90 -1.01
N GLY A 135 -14.53 18.15 0.01
CA GLY A 135 -15.07 19.48 0.32
C GLY A 135 -13.99 20.46 0.79
N LEU A 136 -13.04 19.97 1.59
CA LEU A 136 -11.91 20.78 2.10
C LEU A 136 -10.85 21.06 1.03
N LEU A 137 -10.60 20.08 0.15
CA LEU A 137 -9.59 20.14 -0.91
C LEU A 137 -10.28 20.07 -2.28
N PRO A 138 -11.01 21.11 -2.70
CA PRO A 138 -11.81 21.10 -3.91
C PRO A 138 -10.95 21.25 -5.17
N GLY A 139 -11.51 20.82 -6.30
CA GLY A 139 -10.92 21.04 -7.62
C GLY A 139 -9.63 20.25 -7.85
N HIS A 140 -8.83 20.75 -8.79
CA HIS A 140 -7.55 20.17 -9.20
C HIS A 140 -6.35 20.81 -8.47
N GLN A 141 -6.55 21.99 -7.89
CA GLN A 141 -5.50 22.78 -7.24
C GLN A 141 -4.85 22.08 -6.04
N PHE A 142 -5.59 21.19 -5.37
CA PHE A 142 -5.14 20.43 -4.20
C PHE A 142 -5.22 18.91 -4.41
N ALA A 143 -5.13 18.47 -5.67
CA ALA A 143 -5.35 17.07 -6.02
C ALA A 143 -4.28 16.16 -5.41
N SER A 144 -3.02 16.60 -5.32
CA SER A 144 -1.94 15.79 -4.73
C SER A 144 -2.17 15.58 -3.23
N VAL A 145 -2.53 16.65 -2.50
CA VAL A 145 -2.82 16.61 -1.06
C VAL A 145 -4.05 15.75 -0.79
N ARG A 146 -5.12 15.92 -1.58
CA ARG A 146 -6.34 15.09 -1.45
C ARG A 146 -6.01 13.62 -1.64
N ALA A 147 -5.29 13.27 -2.71
CA ALA A 147 -4.88 11.89 -2.97
C ALA A 147 -4.02 11.33 -1.82
N ALA A 148 -3.09 12.12 -1.27
CA ALA A 148 -2.26 11.69 -0.16
C ALA A 148 -3.08 11.39 1.11
N VAL A 149 -4.03 12.27 1.47
CA VAL A 149 -4.91 12.07 2.63
C VAL A 149 -5.80 10.84 2.42
N GLU A 150 -6.43 10.72 1.25
CA GLU A 150 -7.27 9.57 0.92
C GLU A 150 -6.47 8.26 0.94
N MET A 151 -5.25 8.25 0.40
CA MET A 151 -4.38 7.07 0.43
C MET A 151 -3.94 6.69 1.85
N ALA A 152 -3.66 7.67 2.73
CA ALA A 152 -3.37 7.40 4.12
C ALA A 152 -4.57 6.75 4.84
N LEU A 153 -5.80 7.21 4.57
CA LEU A 153 -7.01 6.57 5.08
C LEU A 153 -7.19 5.15 4.53
N ILE A 154 -7.06 4.98 3.22
CA ILE A 154 -7.21 3.68 2.55
C ILE A 154 -6.19 2.67 3.08
N ASP A 155 -4.93 3.06 3.25
CA ASP A 155 -3.87 2.21 3.80
C ASP A 155 -4.17 1.79 5.25
N ALA A 156 -4.63 2.72 6.10
CA ALA A 156 -5.01 2.42 7.49
C ALA A 156 -6.20 1.45 7.56
N VAL A 157 -7.22 1.66 6.73
CA VAL A 157 -8.40 0.79 6.64
C VAL A 157 -8.02 -0.59 6.10
N ALA A 158 -7.19 -0.66 5.07
CA ALA A 158 -6.74 -1.93 4.49
C ALA A 158 -5.97 -2.77 5.52
N LYS A 159 -5.10 -2.13 6.32
CA LYS A 159 -4.43 -2.78 7.46
C LYS A 159 -5.39 -3.23 8.54
N SER A 160 -6.44 -2.45 8.82
CA SER A 160 -7.49 -2.82 9.78
C SER A 160 -8.20 -4.12 9.42
N VAL A 161 -8.37 -4.39 8.12
CA VAL A 161 -8.98 -5.63 7.61
C VAL A 161 -7.95 -6.65 7.12
N SER A 162 -6.66 -6.44 7.42
CA SER A 162 -5.54 -7.32 7.01
C SER A 162 -5.51 -7.64 5.51
N MET A 163 -5.88 -6.66 4.67
CA MET A 163 -5.96 -6.81 3.22
C MET A 163 -4.88 -6.00 2.52
N PRO A 164 -4.06 -6.60 1.65
CA PRO A 164 -3.13 -5.83 0.85
C PRO A 164 -3.89 -5.00 -0.20
N LEU A 165 -3.44 -3.76 -0.46
CA LEU A 165 -4.15 -2.81 -1.32
C LEU A 165 -4.44 -3.33 -2.72
N TRP A 166 -3.51 -4.07 -3.34
CA TRP A 166 -3.74 -4.64 -4.67
C TRP A 166 -4.92 -5.62 -4.71
N ARG A 167 -5.21 -6.32 -3.60
CA ARG A 167 -6.43 -7.14 -3.46
C ARG A 167 -7.66 -6.30 -3.21
N LEU A 168 -7.53 -5.26 -2.39
CA LEU A 168 -8.61 -4.31 -2.15
C LEU A 168 -9.10 -3.65 -3.43
N PHE A 169 -8.19 -3.34 -4.35
CA PHE A 169 -8.48 -2.74 -5.66
C PHE A 169 -8.83 -3.75 -6.77
N GLY A 170 -9.13 -5.01 -6.42
CA GLY A 170 -9.69 -6.00 -7.35
C GLY A 170 -8.81 -7.23 -7.60
N GLY A 171 -7.54 -7.22 -7.19
CA GLY A 171 -6.74 -8.44 -7.08
C GLY A 171 -6.28 -9.08 -8.39
N VAL A 172 -6.27 -8.33 -9.50
CA VAL A 172 -5.94 -8.87 -10.85
C VAL A 172 -4.52 -9.43 -10.92
N SER A 173 -3.55 -8.73 -10.34
CA SER A 173 -2.15 -9.14 -10.33
C SER A 173 -1.43 -8.53 -9.13
N ASN A 174 -0.41 -9.23 -8.62
CA ASN A 174 0.56 -8.72 -7.65
C ASN A 174 1.90 -8.32 -8.29
N THR A 175 1.99 -8.35 -9.63
CA THR A 175 3.19 -8.02 -10.42
C THR A 175 2.83 -7.04 -11.52
N ILE A 176 3.70 -6.05 -11.75
CA ILE A 176 3.60 -5.08 -12.84
C ILE A 176 4.94 -4.97 -13.58
N THR A 177 4.89 -4.71 -14.88
CA THR A 177 6.06 -4.33 -15.68
C THR A 177 6.13 -2.82 -15.74
N THR A 178 7.29 -2.23 -15.46
CA THR A 178 7.50 -0.77 -15.47
C THR A 178 8.57 -0.39 -16.49
N ASP A 179 8.38 0.74 -17.17
CA ASP A 179 9.39 1.34 -18.02
C ASP A 179 10.41 2.15 -17.21
N ILE A 180 11.52 2.53 -17.85
CA ILE A 180 12.53 3.43 -17.27
C ILE A 180 12.56 4.73 -18.06
N THR A 181 12.45 5.86 -17.37
CA THR A 181 12.58 7.18 -17.98
C THR A 181 14.04 7.51 -18.25
N VAL A 182 14.42 7.54 -19.52
CA VAL A 182 15.75 7.99 -19.95
C VAL A 182 15.74 9.51 -20.10
N LYS A 183 16.62 10.21 -19.37
CA LYS A 183 16.72 11.67 -19.37
C LYS A 183 17.44 12.15 -20.64
N PHE A 184 16.99 13.27 -21.22
CA PHE A 184 17.81 13.99 -22.20
C PHE A 184 18.97 14.67 -21.45
N LEU A 185 20.20 14.15 -21.65
CA LEU A 185 21.41 14.83 -21.22
C LEU A 185 21.67 15.98 -22.20
N LEU A 186 21.25 17.20 -21.86
CA LEU A 186 21.89 18.38 -22.42
C LEU A 186 23.26 18.48 -21.74
N GLN A 187 24.31 18.12 -22.47
CA GLN A 187 25.71 18.36 -22.09
C GLN A 187 26.02 19.86 -22.08
#